data_AF-A0A7X8RCA9-F1
#
_entry.id   AF-A0A7X8RCA9-F1
#
_cell.length_a   1.000
_cell.length_b   1.000
_cell.length_c   1.000
_cell.angle_alpha   90.00
_cell.angle_beta   90.00
_cell.angle_gamma   90.00
#
_symmetry.space_group_name_H-M   'P 1'
#
loop_
_entity.id
_entity.type
_entity.pdbx_description
1 polymer ?
#
loop_
_entity_poly.entity_id
_entity_poly.type
_entity_poly.pdbx_seq_one_letter_code
_entity_poly.pdbx_strand_id
1 'polypeptide(L)' 'IFMEPKDSPFANVLVVRPEDESKESIQKLVKAMQSPEVKEFLETNYPDSCVPSF' A
#
# COMPACT_ATOMS: atom_id res chain seq x y z
N ILE A 1 -18.25 -17.35 -2.69
CA ILE A 1 -17.33 -16.40 -2.02
C ILE A 1 -17.23 -15.22 -2.96
N PHE A 2 -17.54 -14.01 -2.47
CA PHE A 2 -17.53 -12.79 -3.27
C PHE A 2 -16.29 -11.99 -2.88
N MET A 3 -15.49 -11.60 -3.88
CA MET A 3 -14.34 -10.73 -3.72
C MET A 3 -14.68 -9.40 -4.39
N GLU A 4 -14.32 -8.30 -3.76
CA GLU A 4 -14.49 -6.99 -4.38
C GLU A 4 -13.70 -6.90 -5.69
N PRO A 5 -14.25 -6.27 -6.75
CA PRO A 5 -13.49 -6.05 -7.97
C PRO A 5 -12.17 -5.31 -7.67
N LYS A 6 -11.12 -5.64 -8.42
CA LYS A 6 -9.81 -4.97 -8.29
C LYS A 6 -9.89 -3.46 -8.54
N ASP A 7 -10.85 -3.03 -9.35
CA ASP A 7 -11.18 -1.62 -9.59
C ASP A 7 -12.19 -1.15 -8.51
N SER A 8 -11.67 -0.98 -7.30
CA SER A 8 -12.41 -0.54 -6.12
C SER A 8 -11.87 0.79 -5.60
N PRO A 9 -12.73 1.72 -5.14
CA PRO A 9 -12.28 3.00 -4.58
C PRO A 9 -11.72 2.88 -3.15
N PHE A 10 -11.63 1.68 -2.57
CA PHE A 10 -11.31 1.47 -1.15
C PHE A 10 -9.84 1.07 -0.88
N ALA A 11 -8.91 1.54 -1.72
CA ALA A 11 -7.48 1.37 -1.43
C ALA A 11 -7.10 2.12 -0.14
N ASN A 12 -6.37 1.45 0.75
CA ASN A 12 -5.76 2.12 1.92
C ASN A 12 -4.67 3.09 1.46
N VAL A 13 -4.58 4.25 2.10
CA VAL A 13 -3.63 5.32 1.75
C VAL A 13 -2.79 5.76 2.94
N LEU A 14 -1.52 6.08 2.68
CA LEU A 14 -0.68 6.78 3.64
C LEU A 14 -1.01 8.27 3.59
N VAL A 15 -1.42 8.83 4.72
CA VAL A 15 -1.74 10.27 4.84
C VAL A 15 -0.70 10.94 5.72
N VAL A 16 -0.26 12.12 5.29
CA VAL A 16 0.67 12.99 6.03
C VAL A 16 0.10 14.40 6.14
N ARG A 17 0.64 15.21 7.04
CA ARG A 17 0.31 16.65 7.06
C ARG A 17 0.85 17.32 5.78
N PRO A 18 0.20 18.38 5.26
CA PRO A 18 0.62 19.02 4.01
C PRO A 18 2.08 19.49 4.01
N GLU A 19 2.58 20.00 5.13
CA GLU A 19 3.97 20.44 5.27
C GLU A 19 5.01 19.29 5.29
N ASP A 20 4.54 18.05 5.39
CA ASP A 20 5.38 16.85 5.50
C ASP A 20 5.50 16.07 4.19
N GLU A 21 4.71 16.39 3.17
CA GLU A 21 4.62 15.62 1.91
C GLU A 21 6.00 15.45 1.23
N SER A 22 6.81 16.51 1.22
CA SER A 22 8.13 16.51 0.60
C SER A 22 9.27 16.09 1.53
N LYS A 23 8.99 15.75 2.80
CA LYS A 23 10.04 15.33 3.74
C LYS A 23 10.73 14.06 3.25
N GLU A 24 12.05 14.06 3.27
CA GLU A 24 12.87 12.94 2.78
C GLU A 24 12.53 11.62 3.49
N SER A 25 12.23 11.66 4.79
CA SER A 25 11.80 10.48 5.56
C SER A 25 10.47 9.91 5.08
N ILE A 26 9.51 10.75 4.69
CA ILE A 26 8.22 10.32 4.12
C ILE A 26 8.43 9.69 2.75
N GLN A 27 9.25 10.31 1.91
CA GLN A 27 9.58 9.76 0.58
C GLN A 27 10.30 8.41 0.67
N LYS A 28 11.19 8.23 1.66
CA LYS A 28 11.82 6.94 1.97
C LYS A 28 10.81 5.91 2.46
N LEU A 29 9.85 6.30 3.30
CA LEU A 29 8.80 5.42 3.79
C LEU A 29 7.89 4.94 2.66
N VAL A 30 7.44 5.83 1.77
CA VAL A 30 6.60 5.47 0.62
C VAL A 30 7.29 4.40 -0.24
N LYS A 31 8.57 4.60 -0.56
CA LYS A 31 9.37 3.64 -1.33
C LYS A 31 9.52 2.30 -0.61
N ALA A 32 9.72 2.30 0.70
CA ALA A 32 9.82 1.09 1.49
C ALA A 32 8.48 0.33 1.55
N MET A 33 7.37 1.04 1.69
CA MET A 33 6.02 0.44 1.68
C MET A 33 5.66 -0.13 0.30
N GLN A 34 6.12 0.53 -0.78
CA GLN A 34 5.85 0.12 -2.16
C GLN A 34 6.94 -0.78 -2.76
N SER A 35 7.66 -1.53 -1.92
CA SER A 35 8.77 -2.37 -2.38
C SER A 35 8.31 -3.76 -2.84
N PRO A 36 9.10 -4.46 -3.68
CA PRO A 36 8.82 -5.84 -4.07
C PRO A 36 8.70 -6.79 -2.88
N GLU A 37 9.50 -6.58 -1.84
CA GLU A 37 9.50 -7.41 -0.63
C GLU A 37 8.19 -7.26 0.16
N VAL A 38 7.64 -6.04 0.25
CA VAL A 38 6.34 -5.81 0.90
C VAL A 38 5.20 -6.41 0.07
N LYS A 39 5.28 -6.30 -1.25
CA LYS A 39 4.32 -6.96 -2.15
C LYS A 39 4.30 -8.47 -1.94
N GLU A 40 5.46 -9.11 -1.97
CA GLU A 40 5.59 -10.56 -1.76
C GLU A 40 5.11 -10.97 -0.36
N PHE A 41 5.42 -10.17 0.66
CA PHE A 41 4.93 -10.39 2.02
C PHE A 41 3.39 -10.39 2.08
N LEU A 42 2.73 -9.42 1.43
CA LEU A 42 1.27 -9.33 1.39
C LEU A 42 0.65 -10.51 0.63
N GLU A 43 1.18 -10.84 -0.55
CA GLU A 43 0.70 -11.95 -1.38
C GLU A 43 0.85 -13.31 -0.68
N THR A 44 1.90 -13.48 0.15
CA THR A 44 2.15 -14.73 0.88
C THR A 44 1.30 -14.85 2.14
N ASN A 45 1.18 -13.78 2.92
CA ASN A 45 0.58 -13.85 4.26
C ASN A 45 -0.93 -13.49 4.25
N TYR A 46 -1.39 -12.75 3.24
CA TYR A 46 -2.77 -12.23 3.16
C TYR A 46 -3.43 -12.40 1.76
N PRO A 47 -3.27 -13.54 1.07
CA PRO A 47 -3.65 -13.69 -0.35
C PRO A 47 -5.13 -13.39 -0.67
N ASP A 48 -6.03 -13.65 0.27
CA ASP A 48 -7.49 -13.50 0.08
C ASP A 48 -8.07 -12.30 0.86
N SER A 49 -7.23 -11.53 1.55
CA SER A 49 -7.66 -10.45 2.45
C SER A 49 -7.06 -9.09 2.09
N CYS A 50 -5.88 -9.06 1.50
CA CYS A 50 -5.18 -7.83 1.15
C CYS A 50 -4.57 -7.93 -0.25
N VAL A 51 -5.06 -7.09 -1.16
CA VAL A 51 -4.49 -6.97 -2.51
C VAL A 51 -3.60 -5.72 -2.56
N PRO A 52 -2.31 -5.84 -2.93
CA PRO A 52 -1.43 -4.69 -3.10
C PRO A 52 -1.95 -3.70 -4.16
N SER A 53 -1.88 -2.40 -3.88
CA SER A 53 -2.41 -1.34 -4.74
C SER A 53 -1.31 -0.48 -5.39
N PHE A 54 -0.11 -1.03 -5.55
CA PHE A 54 1.08 -0.38 -6.08
C PHE A 54 1.94 -1.33 -6.93
#